data_AF-A0A7S1JEP3-F1
#
_entry.id   AF-A0A7S1JEP3-F1
#
_cell.length_a   1.000
_cell.length_b   1.000
_cell.length_c   1.000
_cell.angle_alpha   90.00
_cell.angle_beta   90.00
_cell.angle_gamma   90.00
#
_symmetry.space_group_name_H-M   'P 1'
#
loop_
_entity.id
_entity.type
_entity.pdbx_description
1 polymer ?
#
loop_
_entity_poly.entity_id
_entity_poly.type
_entity_poly.pdbx_seq_one_letter_code
_entity_poly.pdbx_strand_id
1 'polypeptide(L)'
;DDPVTLVLALSPAHLHLCSTGMPPGATAGGPPPLSPAVQQVQIRILQLCQSLPDGVALDHIRRELKTTPQQDLTSALTGLHTGQRITIYKQGNTCYIKAGAQILRKLEGLGENERLIYDLLEDAGNKGMYARDLAYKSKLPAVAVRKSLTVLMGRSIIKELKGVASKTQKVFMLYDLEPSTQVTGGTWYTEAGDYDVAFIKILQHQCYKRIKEKRYCSVKTLVDWIASSEISNVPLYEQDVQDIINTLLYDGLIEEVEDMSVSMGGDVLYKVVELGVRAFETPLTNIPCGTCPVFDQCSCSTSSAISPYTCPYFTDWMELF
;
A
#
# COMPACT_ATOMS: atom_id res chain seq x y z
N ASP A 1 25.64 32.45 12.62
CA ASP A 1 26.87 32.44 11.80
C ASP A 1 27.71 31.17 11.95
N ASP A 2 27.11 29.97 12.08
CA ASP A 2 27.89 28.71 12.08
C ASP A 2 27.37 27.72 11.02
N PRO A 3 28.25 27.04 10.27
CA PRO A 3 27.85 25.96 9.37
C PRO A 3 27.21 24.78 10.13
N VAL A 4 27.46 24.68 11.45
CA VAL A 4 26.92 23.67 12.36
C VAL A 4 25.42 23.88 12.62
N THR A 5 24.95 25.12 12.73
CA THR A 5 23.52 25.43 12.99
C THR A 5 22.66 25.06 11.78
N LEU A 6 23.21 25.19 10.57
CA LEU A 6 22.55 24.89 9.31
C LEU A 6 22.40 23.38 9.11
N VAL A 7 23.39 22.59 9.51
CA VAL A 7 23.31 21.11 9.51
C VAL A 7 22.34 20.59 10.59
N LEU A 8 22.28 21.24 11.76
CA LEU A 8 21.32 20.89 12.81
C LEU A 8 19.87 21.18 12.38
N ALA A 9 19.63 22.25 11.62
CA ALA A 9 18.32 22.54 11.02
C ALA A 9 17.91 21.58 9.89
N LEU A 10 18.90 20.88 9.29
CA LEU A 10 18.72 19.90 8.22
C LEU A 10 18.66 18.44 8.73
N SER A 11 18.89 18.22 10.03
CA SER A 11 18.80 16.90 10.66
C SER A 11 17.32 16.57 10.97
N PRO A 12 16.83 15.37 10.62
CA PRO A 12 15.42 14.99 10.79
C PRO A 12 14.94 15.06 12.25
N ALA A 13 15.86 15.02 13.23
CA ALA A 13 15.53 15.07 14.65
C ALA A 13 15.10 16.46 15.16
N HIS A 14 15.51 17.56 14.51
CA HIS A 14 15.21 18.92 14.98
C HIS A 14 13.92 19.52 14.38
N LEU A 15 13.40 18.92 13.29
CA LEU A 15 12.15 19.32 12.63
C LEU A 15 10.89 19.05 13.48
N HIS A 16 10.99 18.24 14.54
CA HIS A 16 9.87 17.99 15.47
C HIS A 16 9.75 18.99 16.63
N LEU A 17 10.77 19.80 16.91
CA LEU A 17 10.83 20.60 18.15
C LEU A 17 10.47 22.09 17.99
N CYS A 18 10.22 22.58 16.77
CA CYS A 18 9.80 23.98 16.55
C CYS A 18 8.28 24.16 16.30
N SER A 19 7.46 23.24 16.81
CA SER A 19 6.00 23.35 16.81
C SER A 19 5.50 23.81 18.18
N THR A 20 5.62 25.09 18.49
CA THR A 20 4.81 25.70 19.56
C THR A 20 4.42 27.14 19.20
N GLY A 21 3.16 27.34 18.79
CA GLY A 21 2.53 28.66 18.73
C GLY A 21 1.36 28.87 17.76
N MET A 22 0.14 28.44 18.16
CA MET A 22 -1.23 28.89 17.73
C MET A 22 -1.75 28.53 16.31
N PRO A 23 -3.06 28.74 16.02
CA PRO A 23 -4.30 28.22 16.64
C PRO A 23 -5.08 27.31 15.64
N PRO A 24 -6.25 26.71 15.99
CA PRO A 24 -6.83 25.62 15.21
C PRO A 24 -7.69 26.13 14.04
N GLY A 25 -7.39 25.66 12.84
CA GLY A 25 -8.26 25.86 11.67
C GLY A 25 -7.52 26.14 10.37
N ALA A 26 -6.87 25.12 9.79
CA ALA A 26 -6.54 25.11 8.37
C ALA A 26 -6.38 23.67 7.89
N THR A 27 -7.23 23.31 6.92
CA THR A 27 -7.28 22.03 6.22
C THR A 27 -5.95 21.69 5.54
N ALA A 28 -5.65 20.38 5.49
CA ALA A 28 -4.49 19.78 4.83
C ALA A 28 -4.20 20.37 3.44
N GLY A 29 -3.16 21.19 3.36
CA GLY A 29 -2.53 21.64 2.12
C GLY A 29 -1.10 21.11 2.08
N GLY A 30 -0.69 20.53 0.96
CA GLY A 30 0.70 20.13 0.71
C GLY A 30 1.68 21.30 0.87
N PRO A 31 3.00 21.02 0.88
CA PRO A 31 4.00 22.06 1.07
C PRO A 31 3.78 23.22 0.08
N PRO A 32 3.90 24.48 0.53
CA PRO A 32 3.60 25.63 -0.31
C PRO A 32 4.46 25.64 -1.57
N PRO A 33 3.93 26.10 -2.72
CA PRO A 33 4.70 26.20 -3.94
C PRO A 33 5.92 27.10 -3.70
N LEU A 34 7.12 26.53 -3.88
CA LEU A 34 8.39 27.25 -3.75
C LEU A 34 8.39 28.45 -4.71
N SER A 35 8.80 29.61 -4.22
CA SER A 35 8.87 30.82 -5.04
C SER A 35 9.79 30.62 -6.25
N PRO A 36 9.52 31.26 -7.40
CA PRO A 36 10.33 31.08 -8.62
C PRO A 36 11.81 31.47 -8.42
N ALA A 37 12.10 32.34 -7.44
CA ALA A 37 13.46 32.68 -7.02
C ALA A 37 14.21 31.47 -6.39
N VAL A 38 13.54 30.69 -5.54
CA VAL A 38 14.13 29.50 -4.90
C VAL A 38 14.42 28.41 -5.93
N GLN A 39 13.57 28.26 -6.96
CA GLN A 39 13.80 27.31 -8.06
C GLN A 39 15.03 27.69 -8.90
N GLN A 40 15.23 28.98 -9.20
CA GLN A 40 16.43 29.45 -9.91
C GLN A 40 17.72 29.18 -9.11
N VAL A 41 17.67 29.38 -7.80
CA VAL A 41 18.79 29.08 -6.88
C VAL A 41 19.08 27.58 -6.87
N GLN A 42 18.06 26.71 -6.84
CA GLN A 42 18.23 25.26 -6.93
C GLN A 42 18.92 24.83 -8.23
N ILE A 43 18.50 25.36 -9.38
CA ILE A 43 19.13 25.07 -10.67
C ILE A 43 20.60 25.50 -10.67
N ARG A 44 20.91 26.66 -10.10
CA ARG A 44 22.29 27.17 -10.04
C ARG A 44 23.19 26.32 -9.12
N ILE A 45 22.67 25.86 -7.99
CA ILE A 45 23.38 24.93 -7.09
C ILE A 45 23.67 23.62 -7.82
N LEU A 46 22.71 23.09 -8.57
CA LEU A 46 22.90 21.86 -9.35
C LEU A 46 23.94 22.02 -10.47
N GLN A 47 23.98 23.18 -11.14
CA GLN A 47 25.03 23.49 -12.12
C GLN A 47 26.43 23.53 -11.49
N LEU A 48 26.56 24.07 -10.27
CA LEU A 48 27.83 24.11 -9.54
C LEU A 48 28.25 22.72 -9.04
N CYS A 49 27.30 21.88 -8.66
CA CYS A 49 27.57 20.49 -8.33
C CYS A 49 27.98 19.67 -9.57
N GLN A 50 27.59 20.08 -10.78
CA GLN A 50 28.00 19.42 -12.04
C GLN A 50 29.41 19.81 -12.48
N SER A 51 29.86 21.04 -12.19
CA SER A 51 31.22 21.47 -12.55
C SER A 51 32.31 20.87 -11.66
N LEU A 52 31.96 20.40 -10.46
CA LEU A 52 32.90 19.88 -9.46
C LEU A 52 32.41 18.54 -8.86
N PRO A 53 32.77 17.39 -9.46
CA PRO A 53 32.27 16.07 -9.08
C PRO A 53 32.79 15.54 -7.72
N ASP A 54 33.86 16.13 -7.18
CA ASP A 54 34.48 15.72 -5.90
C ASP A 54 33.85 16.38 -4.66
N GLY A 55 32.80 17.19 -4.86
CA GLY A 55 32.01 17.81 -3.80
C GLY A 55 32.35 19.29 -3.62
N VAL A 56 31.31 20.10 -3.50
CA VAL A 56 31.42 21.55 -3.35
C VAL A 56 31.32 21.91 -1.88
N ALA A 57 32.30 22.63 -1.35
CA ALA A 57 32.23 23.17 0.00
C ALA A 57 31.09 24.20 0.11
N LEU A 58 30.30 24.14 1.17
CA LEU A 58 29.18 25.07 1.43
C LEU A 58 29.65 26.54 1.42
N ASP A 59 30.88 26.81 1.86
CA ASP A 59 31.49 28.15 1.84
C ASP A 59 31.81 28.66 0.43
N HIS A 60 31.99 27.77 -0.55
CA HIS A 60 32.18 28.14 -1.95
C HIS A 60 30.83 28.51 -2.58
N ILE A 61 29.78 27.73 -2.29
CA ILE A 61 28.40 28.02 -2.73
C ILE A 61 27.92 29.37 -2.17
N ARG A 62 28.19 29.63 -0.87
CA ARG A 62 27.88 30.91 -0.22
C ARG A 62 28.63 32.09 -0.85
N ARG A 63 29.86 31.86 -1.33
CA ARG A 63 30.69 32.88 -1.99
C ARG A 63 30.28 33.18 -3.43
N GLU A 64 29.77 32.19 -4.15
CA GLU A 64 29.23 32.37 -5.51
C GLU A 64 27.83 32.99 -5.50
N LEU A 65 26.99 32.62 -4.52
CA LEU A 65 25.61 33.09 -4.39
C LEU A 65 25.47 34.26 -3.39
N LYS A 66 26.43 35.21 -3.40
CA LYS A 66 26.41 36.40 -2.51
C LYS A 66 25.14 37.25 -2.63
N THR A 67 24.44 37.14 -3.76
CA THR A 67 23.26 37.95 -4.11
C THR A 67 21.96 37.44 -3.49
N THR A 68 21.93 36.26 -2.88
CA THR A 68 20.70 35.60 -2.42
C THR A 68 20.56 35.64 -0.89
N PRO A 69 19.35 35.90 -0.33
CA PRO A 69 19.10 35.83 1.11
C PRO A 69 19.43 34.45 1.69
N GLN A 70 20.03 34.42 2.88
CA GLN A 70 20.44 33.16 3.53
C GLN A 70 19.26 32.20 3.79
N GLN A 71 18.06 32.74 4.00
CA GLN A 71 16.83 31.95 4.16
C GLN A 71 16.44 31.19 2.88
N ASP A 72 16.53 31.81 1.71
CA ASP A 72 16.22 31.19 0.42
C ASP A 72 17.26 30.13 0.03
N LEU A 73 18.53 30.33 0.41
CA LEU A 73 19.57 29.33 0.23
C LEU A 73 19.32 28.11 1.12
N THR A 74 18.94 28.32 2.39
CA THR A 74 18.63 27.22 3.30
C THR A 74 17.41 26.43 2.83
N SER A 75 16.34 27.08 2.38
CA SER A 75 15.14 26.41 1.87
C SER A 75 15.41 25.67 0.54
N ALA A 76 16.23 26.23 -0.34
CA ALA A 76 16.69 25.57 -1.55
C ALA A 76 17.50 24.30 -1.24
N LEU A 77 18.44 24.37 -0.30
CA LEU A 77 19.27 23.23 0.12
C LEU A 77 18.44 22.16 0.84
N THR A 78 17.54 22.54 1.75
CA THR A 78 16.59 21.61 2.39
C THR A 78 15.73 20.93 1.34
N GLY A 79 15.19 21.68 0.37
CA GLY A 79 14.38 21.12 -0.71
C GLY A 79 15.17 20.12 -1.58
N LEU A 80 16.41 20.45 -1.94
CA LEU A 80 17.27 19.55 -2.73
C LEU A 80 17.72 18.31 -1.94
N HIS A 81 17.93 18.44 -0.63
CA HIS A 81 18.28 17.34 0.25
C HIS A 81 17.09 16.41 0.50
N THR A 82 15.91 16.96 0.78
CA THR A 82 14.66 16.20 0.92
C THR A 82 14.29 15.47 -0.37
N GLY A 83 14.54 16.10 -1.53
CA GLY A 83 14.41 15.45 -2.84
C GLY A 83 15.56 14.49 -3.19
N GLN A 84 16.48 14.17 -2.27
CA GLN A 84 17.64 13.29 -2.48
C GLN A 84 18.57 13.65 -3.67
N ARG A 85 18.47 14.86 -4.21
CA ARG A 85 19.27 15.31 -5.35
C ARG A 85 20.70 15.66 -4.94
N ILE A 86 20.91 15.99 -3.66
CA ILE A 86 22.20 16.27 -3.06
C ILE A 86 22.38 15.47 -1.76
N THR A 87 23.59 14.95 -1.57
CA THR A 87 24.06 14.35 -0.32
C THR A 87 25.03 15.32 0.35
N ILE A 88 24.74 15.69 1.60
CA ILE A 88 25.58 16.57 2.40
C ILE A 88 26.42 15.68 3.32
N TYR A 89 27.75 15.80 3.25
CA TYR A 89 28.67 15.07 4.12
C TYR A 89 29.65 16.03 4.78
N LYS A 90 30.05 15.72 6.01
CA LYS A 90 30.95 16.56 6.80
C LYS A 90 32.35 15.95 6.77
N GLN A 91 33.34 16.75 6.37
CA GLN A 91 34.76 16.44 6.56
C GLN A 91 35.38 17.58 7.37
N GLY A 92 35.78 17.28 8.61
CA GLY A 92 36.30 18.28 9.54
C GLY A 92 35.26 19.34 9.94
N ASN A 93 35.61 20.62 9.81
CA ASN A 93 34.73 21.75 10.15
C ASN A 93 33.89 22.26 8.96
N THR A 94 34.05 21.66 7.78
CA THR A 94 33.41 22.11 6.52
C THR A 94 32.43 21.07 6.00
N CYS A 95 31.26 21.55 5.57
CA CYS A 95 30.24 20.71 4.95
C CYS A 95 30.44 20.70 3.43
N TYR A 96 30.52 19.51 2.86
CA TYR A 96 30.62 19.29 1.43
C TYR A 96 29.28 18.79 0.90
N ILE A 97 28.86 19.36 -0.22
CA ILE A 97 27.64 19.00 -0.92
C ILE A 97 28.09 18.26 -2.19
N LYS A 98 27.68 17.00 -2.31
CA LYS A 98 27.88 16.21 -3.52
C LYS A 98 26.51 15.88 -4.10
N ALA A 99 26.32 16.10 -5.39
CA ALA A 99 25.14 15.58 -6.07
C ALA A 99 25.09 14.07 -5.85
N GLY A 100 23.91 13.51 -5.54
CA GLY A 100 23.77 12.08 -5.24
C GLY A 100 24.39 11.23 -6.36
N ALA A 101 25.59 10.71 -6.13
CA ALA A 101 26.43 10.13 -7.17
C ALA A 101 25.87 8.85 -7.78
N GLN A 102 24.92 8.20 -7.09
CA GLN A 102 24.24 6.98 -7.53
C GLN A 102 23.15 7.28 -8.58
N ILE A 103 22.38 8.35 -8.37
CA ILE A 103 21.33 8.76 -9.32
C ILE A 103 21.97 9.40 -10.56
N LEU A 104 23.01 10.23 -10.38
CA LEU A 104 23.72 10.86 -11.50
C LEU A 104 24.39 9.84 -12.44
N ARG A 105 25.08 8.83 -11.91
CA ARG A 105 25.71 7.77 -12.73
C ARG A 105 24.68 6.90 -13.46
N LYS A 106 23.53 6.65 -12.85
CA LYS A 106 22.42 5.94 -13.51
C LYS A 106 21.77 6.82 -14.59
N LEU A 107 21.72 8.15 -14.38
CA LEU A 107 21.18 9.16 -15.30
C LEU A 107 22.13 9.57 -16.44
N GLU A 108 23.43 9.28 -16.32
CA GLU A 108 24.40 9.54 -17.37
C GLU A 108 24.11 8.68 -18.61
N GLY A 109 23.87 9.35 -19.75
CA GLY A 109 23.55 8.71 -21.03
C GLY A 109 22.09 8.30 -21.23
N LEU A 110 21.14 8.91 -20.50
CA LEU A 110 19.73 8.88 -20.86
C LEU A 110 19.38 10.06 -21.78
N GLY A 111 18.48 9.82 -22.74
CA GLY A 111 17.96 10.86 -23.61
C GLY A 111 16.99 11.78 -22.87
N GLU A 112 16.61 12.88 -23.53
CA GLU A 112 15.70 13.88 -22.97
C GLU A 112 14.32 13.28 -22.63
N ASN A 113 13.86 12.31 -23.41
CA ASN A 113 12.57 11.64 -23.20
C ASN A 113 12.58 10.74 -21.96
N GLU A 114 13.66 9.98 -21.76
CA GLU A 114 13.79 9.12 -20.59
C GLU A 114 13.89 9.93 -19.31
N ARG A 115 14.58 11.07 -19.35
CA ARG A 115 14.71 11.99 -18.21
C ARG A 115 13.38 12.59 -17.82
N LEU A 116 12.57 13.02 -18.79
CA LEU A 116 11.22 13.52 -18.54
C LEU A 116 10.31 12.44 -17.90
N ILE A 117 10.41 11.19 -18.36
CA ILE A 117 9.63 10.08 -17.79
C ILE A 117 10.07 9.78 -16.36
N TYR A 118 11.37 9.87 -16.07
CA TYR A 118 11.90 9.72 -14.72
C TYR A 118 11.33 10.79 -13.78
N ASP A 119 11.40 12.07 -14.18
CA ASP A 119 10.88 13.19 -13.38
C ASP A 119 9.37 13.01 -13.07
N LEU A 120 8.58 12.58 -14.06
CA LEU A 120 7.16 12.29 -13.87
C LEU A 120 6.88 11.12 -12.90
N LEU A 121 7.79 10.14 -12.83
CA LEU A 121 7.68 9.01 -11.91
C LEU A 121 8.16 9.36 -10.50
N GLU A 122 9.14 10.25 -10.39
CA GLU A 122 9.55 10.88 -9.12
C GLU A 122 8.39 11.67 -8.52
N ASP A 123 7.69 12.47 -9.33
CA ASP A 123 6.48 13.21 -8.92
C ASP A 123 5.33 12.27 -8.48
N ALA A 124 5.26 11.06 -9.04
CA ALA A 124 4.21 10.08 -8.71
C ALA A 124 4.49 9.28 -7.43
N GLY A 125 5.75 9.12 -7.04
CA GLY A 125 6.18 8.42 -5.84
C GLY A 125 5.56 7.01 -5.69
N ASN A 126 4.96 6.75 -4.52
CA ASN A 126 4.46 5.42 -4.12
C ASN A 126 3.20 4.93 -4.85
N LYS A 127 2.52 5.80 -5.61
CA LYS A 127 1.32 5.43 -6.39
C LYS A 127 1.69 4.86 -7.77
N GLY A 128 2.90 5.12 -8.23
CA GLY A 128 3.31 4.80 -9.59
C GLY A 128 2.43 5.46 -10.66
N MET A 129 2.70 5.14 -11.93
CA MET A 129 1.90 5.61 -13.06
C MET A 129 1.69 4.55 -14.13
N TYR A 130 0.54 4.62 -14.80
CA TYR A 130 0.23 3.80 -15.97
C TYR A 130 0.92 4.37 -17.22
N ALA A 131 1.26 3.50 -18.18
CA ALA A 131 1.87 3.92 -19.45
C ALA A 131 1.01 4.91 -20.25
N ARG A 132 -0.33 4.81 -20.16
CA ARG A 132 -1.27 5.74 -20.81
C ARG A 132 -1.13 7.15 -20.21
N ASP A 133 -1.08 7.22 -18.89
CA ASP A 133 -0.99 8.48 -18.16
C ASP A 133 0.38 9.13 -18.34
N LEU A 134 1.44 8.31 -18.42
CA LEU A 134 2.78 8.78 -18.78
C LEU A 134 2.79 9.41 -20.18
N ALA A 135 2.13 8.80 -21.16
CA ALA A 135 2.03 9.37 -22.51
C ALA A 135 1.23 10.69 -22.52
N TYR A 136 0.15 10.76 -21.74
CA TYR A 136 -0.66 11.97 -21.61
C TYR A 136 0.12 13.12 -20.95
N LYS A 137 0.80 12.86 -19.83
CA LYS A 137 1.57 13.89 -19.10
C LYS A 137 2.85 14.32 -19.81
N SER A 138 3.58 13.37 -20.40
CA SER A 138 4.82 13.67 -21.13
C SER A 138 4.58 14.34 -22.48
N LYS A 139 3.34 14.29 -23.02
CA LYS A 139 3.00 14.73 -24.39
C LYS A 139 3.84 14.04 -25.47
N LEU A 140 4.40 12.87 -25.16
CA LEU A 140 5.19 12.07 -26.09
C LEU A 140 4.32 11.02 -26.79
N PRO A 141 4.66 10.62 -28.04
CA PRO A 141 4.02 9.49 -28.69
C PRO A 141 4.17 8.21 -27.87
N ALA A 142 3.11 7.40 -27.78
CA ALA A 142 3.10 6.18 -26.96
C ALA A 142 4.24 5.19 -27.31
N VAL A 143 4.72 5.21 -28.55
CA VAL A 143 5.87 4.39 -29.00
C VAL A 143 7.18 4.85 -28.34
N ALA A 144 7.40 6.16 -28.22
CA ALA A 144 8.58 6.72 -27.58
C ALA A 144 8.60 6.36 -26.08
N VAL A 145 7.45 6.53 -25.41
CA VAL A 145 7.31 6.18 -23.98
C VAL A 145 7.64 4.71 -23.72
N ARG A 146 7.12 3.78 -24.55
CA ARG A 146 7.42 2.35 -24.40
C ARG A 146 8.91 2.03 -24.59
N LYS A 147 9.58 2.68 -25.54
CA LYS A 147 11.03 2.52 -25.77
C LYS A 147 11.81 3.03 -24.56
N SER A 148 11.51 4.23 -24.09
CA SER A 148 12.16 4.83 -22.93
C SER A 148 11.95 4.02 -21.65
N LEU A 149 10.74 3.50 -21.41
CA LEU A 149 10.46 2.58 -20.30
C LEU A 149 11.29 1.29 -20.40
N THR A 150 11.47 0.73 -21.60
CA THR A 150 12.30 -0.48 -21.80
C THR A 150 13.77 -0.21 -21.44
N VAL A 151 14.30 0.95 -21.85
CA VAL A 151 15.66 1.38 -21.50
C VAL A 151 15.81 1.60 -20.00
N LEU A 152 14.83 2.27 -19.38
CA LEU A 152 14.81 2.55 -17.95
C LEU A 152 14.71 1.29 -17.08
N MET A 153 13.93 0.29 -17.52
CA MET A 153 13.86 -1.03 -16.88
C MET A 153 15.15 -1.82 -17.06
N GLY A 154 15.78 -1.76 -18.25
CA GLY A 154 17.05 -2.42 -18.51
C GLY A 154 18.20 -1.93 -17.62
N ARG A 155 18.14 -0.67 -17.15
CA ARG A 155 19.08 -0.10 -16.18
C ARG A 155 18.64 -0.25 -14.71
N SER A 156 17.52 -0.94 -14.45
CA SER A 156 16.93 -1.11 -13.11
C SER A 156 16.70 0.20 -12.36
N ILE A 157 16.31 1.26 -13.09
CA ILE A 157 15.90 2.54 -12.50
C ILE A 157 14.42 2.49 -12.11
N ILE A 158 13.62 1.81 -12.93
CA ILE A 158 12.18 1.64 -12.79
C ILE A 158 11.84 0.16 -12.76
N LYS A 159 10.83 -0.20 -11.97
CA LYS A 159 10.20 -1.52 -11.94
C LYS A 159 8.80 -1.48 -12.50
N GLU A 160 8.42 -2.56 -13.16
CA GLU A 160 7.08 -2.81 -13.64
C GLU A 160 6.33 -3.66 -12.61
N LEU A 161 5.17 -3.19 -12.19
CA LEU A 161 4.23 -3.92 -11.34
C LEU A 161 2.93 -4.18 -12.10
N LYS A 162 2.29 -5.31 -11.83
CA LYS A 162 0.92 -5.54 -12.28
C LYS A 162 -0.01 -4.80 -11.32
N GLY A 163 -0.89 -3.94 -11.85
CA GLY A 163 -1.81 -3.20 -11.00
C GLY A 163 -2.92 -4.10 -10.45
N VAL A 164 -3.14 -4.10 -9.14
CA VAL A 164 -4.24 -4.86 -8.51
C VAL A 164 -5.62 -4.32 -8.93
N ALA A 165 -5.75 -3.00 -9.07
CA ALA A 165 -7.00 -2.36 -9.52
C ALA A 165 -7.36 -2.67 -10.99
N SER A 166 -6.40 -3.11 -11.81
CA SER A 166 -6.62 -3.39 -13.23
C SER A 166 -5.66 -4.48 -13.70
N LYS A 167 -6.13 -5.73 -13.71
CA LYS A 167 -5.36 -6.93 -14.09
C LYS A 167 -4.65 -6.83 -15.45
N THR A 168 -5.11 -5.96 -16.34
CA THR A 168 -4.55 -5.77 -17.68
C THR A 168 -3.53 -4.63 -17.77
N GLN A 169 -3.48 -3.74 -16.79
CA GLN A 169 -2.65 -2.53 -16.84
C GLN A 169 -1.43 -2.66 -15.93
N LYS A 170 -0.28 -2.29 -16.51
CA LYS A 170 1.02 -2.28 -15.85
C LYS A 170 1.28 -0.91 -15.24
N VAL A 171 1.67 -0.89 -13.97
CA VAL A 171 2.06 0.30 -13.21
C VAL A 171 3.58 0.36 -13.19
N PHE A 172 4.15 1.51 -13.52
CA PHE A 172 5.59 1.76 -13.47
C PHE A 172 5.90 2.63 -12.25
N MET A 173 6.97 2.29 -11.54
CA MET A 173 7.44 3.06 -10.39
C MET A 173 8.97 2.97 -10.26
N LEU A 174 9.57 3.87 -9.49
CA LEU A 174 11.00 3.83 -9.21
C LEU A 174 11.39 2.55 -8.45
N TYR A 175 12.60 2.06 -8.71
CA TYR A 175 13.07 0.80 -8.16
C TYR A 175 13.16 0.84 -6.62
N ASP A 176 13.72 1.93 -6.09
CA ASP A 176 14.03 2.11 -4.68
C ASP A 176 12.79 2.40 -3.80
N LEU A 177 11.63 2.68 -4.40
CA LEU A 177 10.40 2.99 -3.68
C LEU A 177 9.54 1.75 -3.49
N GLU A 178 8.90 1.60 -2.33
CA GLU A 178 7.94 0.52 -2.06
C GLU A 178 6.54 0.92 -2.56
N PRO A 179 5.81 0.00 -3.23
CA PRO A 179 4.49 0.31 -3.74
C PRO A 179 3.51 0.53 -2.59
N SER A 180 2.64 1.54 -2.73
CA SER A 180 1.57 1.77 -1.76
C SER A 180 0.57 0.60 -1.74
N THR A 181 -0.10 0.40 -0.61
CA THR A 181 -1.13 -0.64 -0.42
C THR A 181 -2.23 -0.61 -1.48
N GLN A 182 -2.55 0.57 -2.04
CA GLN A 182 -3.50 0.74 -3.14
C GLN A 182 -3.04 0.10 -4.46
N VAL A 183 -1.72 0.02 -4.67
CA VAL A 183 -1.11 -0.57 -5.88
C VAL A 183 -0.86 -2.06 -5.69
N THR A 184 -0.41 -2.46 -4.50
CA THR A 184 -0.08 -3.86 -4.15
C THR A 184 -1.29 -4.67 -3.72
N GLY A 185 -2.43 -4.04 -3.42
CA GLY A 185 -3.65 -4.73 -2.97
C GLY A 185 -3.66 -5.12 -1.49
N GLY A 186 -2.56 -4.95 -0.78
CA GLY A 186 -2.41 -5.30 0.63
C GLY A 186 -1.90 -6.73 0.85
N THR A 187 -2.03 -7.20 2.08
CA THR A 187 -1.55 -8.50 2.61
C THR A 187 -2.18 -9.72 1.94
N TRP A 188 -3.34 -9.56 1.31
CA TRP A 188 -4.13 -10.63 0.69
C TRP A 188 -3.74 -10.95 -0.76
N TYR A 189 -2.81 -10.21 -1.34
CA TYR A 189 -2.37 -10.40 -2.72
C TYR A 189 -0.94 -10.92 -2.76
N THR A 190 -0.72 -11.86 -3.66
CA THR A 190 0.62 -12.33 -4.00
C THR A 190 1.42 -11.24 -4.71
N GLU A 191 2.75 -11.37 -4.75
CA GLU A 191 3.63 -10.49 -5.54
C GLU A 191 3.26 -10.44 -7.03
N ALA A 192 2.54 -11.46 -7.52
CA ALA A 192 2.02 -11.54 -8.88
C ALA A 192 0.73 -10.71 -9.11
N GLY A 193 0.16 -10.11 -8.07
CA GLY A 193 -1.08 -9.34 -8.12
C GLY A 193 -2.36 -10.19 -8.08
N ASP A 194 -2.25 -11.47 -7.77
CA ASP A 194 -3.38 -12.39 -7.64
C ASP A 194 -3.82 -12.53 -6.18
N TYR A 195 -5.13 -12.59 -5.95
CA TYR A 195 -5.74 -12.72 -4.63
C TYR A 195 -5.52 -14.15 -4.08
N ASP A 196 -4.87 -14.26 -2.93
CA ASP A 196 -4.46 -15.54 -2.36
C ASP A 196 -5.57 -16.18 -1.53
N VAL A 197 -6.55 -16.76 -2.22
CA VAL A 197 -7.67 -17.47 -1.59
C VAL A 197 -7.17 -18.67 -0.76
N ALA A 198 -6.08 -19.32 -1.18
CA ALA A 198 -5.56 -20.49 -0.50
C ALA A 198 -4.99 -20.09 0.88
N PHE A 199 -4.19 -19.03 0.92
CA PHE A 199 -3.65 -18.48 2.16
C PHE A 199 -4.76 -18.02 3.11
N ILE A 200 -5.77 -17.31 2.61
CA ILE A 200 -6.90 -16.84 3.43
C ILE A 200 -7.64 -18.01 4.06
N LYS A 201 -7.93 -19.07 3.30
CA LYS A 201 -8.58 -20.26 3.83
C LYS A 201 -7.76 -20.99 4.88
N ILE A 202 -6.43 -21.04 4.70
CA ILE A 202 -5.52 -21.63 5.69
C ILE A 202 -5.58 -20.81 6.99
N LEU A 203 -5.49 -19.47 6.91
CA LEU A 203 -5.61 -18.59 8.07
C LEU A 203 -6.97 -18.73 8.76
N GLN A 204 -8.08 -18.72 8.00
CA GLN A 204 -9.42 -18.95 8.53
C GLN A 204 -9.50 -20.27 9.30
N HIS A 205 -8.97 -21.36 8.74
CA HIS A 205 -8.96 -22.67 9.38
C HIS A 205 -8.15 -22.67 10.68
N GLN A 206 -6.97 -22.04 10.68
CA GLN A 206 -6.11 -21.96 11.87
C GLN A 206 -6.73 -21.08 12.96
N CYS A 207 -7.27 -19.92 12.60
CA CYS A 207 -7.99 -19.05 13.52
C CYS A 207 -9.19 -19.78 14.14
N TYR A 208 -10.02 -20.43 13.33
CA TYR A 208 -11.16 -21.21 13.81
C TYR A 208 -10.73 -22.33 14.78
N LYS A 209 -9.71 -23.11 14.41
CA LYS A 209 -9.17 -24.17 15.26
C LYS A 209 -8.68 -23.62 16.61
N ARG A 210 -8.00 -22.48 16.59
CA ARG A 210 -7.48 -21.84 17.80
C ARG A 210 -8.57 -21.34 18.72
N ILE A 211 -9.61 -20.70 18.17
CA ILE A 211 -10.78 -20.23 18.93
C ILE A 211 -11.50 -21.43 19.57
N LYS A 212 -11.62 -22.54 18.83
CA LYS A 212 -12.23 -23.78 19.34
C LYS A 212 -11.50 -24.37 20.55
N GLU A 213 -10.16 -24.35 20.54
CA GLU A 213 -9.34 -24.87 21.65
C GLU A 213 -9.41 -23.99 22.90
N LYS A 214 -9.39 -22.67 22.74
CA LYS A 214 -9.35 -21.70 23.85
C LYS A 214 -10.74 -21.34 24.40
N ARG A 215 -11.82 -21.70 23.71
CA ARG A 215 -13.23 -21.38 24.02
C ARG A 215 -13.59 -19.89 23.94
N TYR A 216 -12.68 -18.98 24.32
CA TYR A 216 -12.78 -17.53 24.14
C TYR A 216 -11.44 -16.97 23.66
N CYS A 217 -11.44 -16.08 22.68
CA CYS A 217 -10.23 -15.45 22.14
C CYS A 217 -10.46 -13.98 21.77
N SER A 218 -9.50 -13.12 22.09
CA SER A 218 -9.44 -11.75 21.57
C SER A 218 -8.57 -11.67 20.31
N VAL A 219 -8.78 -10.63 19.51
CA VAL A 219 -7.99 -10.34 18.29
C VAL A 219 -6.50 -10.25 18.63
N LYS A 220 -6.15 -9.52 19.68
CA LYS A 220 -4.76 -9.32 20.13
C LYS A 220 -4.06 -10.64 20.42
N THR A 221 -4.72 -11.53 21.16
CA THR A 221 -4.18 -12.86 21.47
C THR A 221 -4.04 -13.74 20.23
N LEU A 222 -4.90 -13.56 19.23
CA LEU A 222 -4.79 -14.26 17.94
C LEU A 222 -3.61 -13.74 17.12
N VAL A 223 -3.40 -12.42 17.06
CA VAL A 223 -2.25 -11.80 16.37
C VAL A 223 -0.93 -12.29 16.95
N ASP A 224 -0.78 -12.24 18.28
CA ASP A 224 0.41 -12.74 18.99
C ASP A 224 0.65 -14.24 18.73
N TRP A 225 -0.43 -15.02 18.64
CA TRP A 225 -0.36 -16.44 18.35
C TRP A 225 0.06 -16.73 16.91
N ILE A 226 -0.46 -15.97 15.94
CA ILE A 226 -0.07 -16.10 14.53
C ILE A 226 1.40 -15.73 14.35
N ALA A 227 1.84 -14.64 14.99
CA ALA A 227 3.24 -14.22 14.98
C ALA A 227 4.19 -15.27 15.58
N SER A 228 3.76 -16.00 16.61
CA SER A 228 4.57 -17.06 17.23
C SER A 228 4.52 -18.41 16.52
N SER A 229 3.55 -18.64 15.63
CA SER A 229 3.34 -19.94 15.00
C SER A 229 4.00 -20.10 13.62
N GLU A 230 4.73 -19.09 13.13
CA GLU A 230 5.37 -19.06 11.79
C GLU A 230 4.42 -19.46 10.64
N ILE A 231 3.12 -19.20 10.79
CA ILE A 231 2.09 -19.60 9.80
C ILE A 231 2.17 -18.68 8.56
N SER A 232 2.62 -17.43 8.73
CA SER A 232 2.74 -16.46 7.66
C SER A 232 4.18 -16.00 7.47
N ASN A 233 4.64 -16.02 6.22
CA ASN A 233 5.86 -15.31 5.81
C ASN A 233 5.62 -13.79 5.68
N VAL A 234 4.36 -13.36 5.71
CA VAL A 234 3.93 -11.96 5.58
C VAL A 234 3.62 -11.40 6.97
N PRO A 235 4.06 -10.17 7.30
CA PRO A 235 3.66 -9.50 8.53
C PRO A 235 2.17 -9.17 8.48
N LEU A 236 1.42 -9.65 9.48
CA LEU A 236 -0.03 -9.42 9.60
C LEU A 236 -0.28 -8.39 10.69
N TYR A 237 -1.14 -7.41 10.40
CA TYR A 237 -1.58 -6.40 11.34
C TYR A 237 -2.91 -6.81 12.01
N GLU A 238 -3.27 -6.12 13.10
CA GLU A 238 -4.53 -6.39 13.81
C GLU A 238 -5.76 -6.27 12.91
N GLN A 239 -5.74 -5.31 11.97
CA GLN A 239 -6.81 -5.10 11.00
C GLN A 239 -6.98 -6.29 10.04
N ASP A 240 -5.87 -6.89 9.58
CA ASP A 240 -5.93 -8.05 8.70
C ASP A 240 -6.59 -9.25 9.42
N VAL A 241 -6.22 -9.47 10.69
CA VAL A 241 -6.80 -10.55 11.49
C VAL A 241 -8.27 -10.25 11.81
N GLN A 242 -8.64 -9.00 12.05
CA GLN A 242 -10.03 -8.60 12.22
C GLN A 242 -10.87 -8.92 10.98
N ASP A 243 -10.36 -8.67 9.78
CA ASP A 243 -11.08 -8.99 8.53
C ASP A 243 -11.32 -10.50 8.40
N ILE A 244 -10.34 -11.33 8.78
CA ILE A 244 -10.51 -12.79 8.82
C ILE A 244 -11.56 -13.20 9.85
N ILE A 245 -11.54 -12.62 11.05
CA ILE A 245 -12.55 -12.89 12.08
C ILE A 245 -13.94 -12.47 11.58
N ASN A 246 -14.05 -11.31 10.93
CA ASN A 246 -15.31 -10.84 10.34
C ASN A 246 -15.83 -11.83 9.29
N THR A 247 -14.97 -12.41 8.45
CA THR A 247 -15.42 -13.47 7.52
C THR A 247 -15.97 -14.70 8.27
N LEU A 248 -15.32 -15.13 9.35
CA LEU A 248 -15.81 -16.25 10.17
C LEU A 248 -17.12 -15.94 10.91
N LEU A 249 -17.32 -14.68 11.32
CA LEU A 249 -18.59 -14.19 11.89
C LEU A 249 -19.70 -14.21 10.84
N TYR A 250 -19.43 -13.74 9.62
CA TYR A 250 -20.40 -13.75 8.53
C TYR A 250 -20.74 -15.15 8.05
N ASP A 251 -19.80 -16.08 8.11
CA ASP A 251 -20.05 -17.51 7.87
C ASP A 251 -20.88 -18.16 8.99
N GLY A 252 -21.11 -17.46 10.11
CA GLY A 252 -21.86 -17.96 11.27
C GLY A 252 -21.13 -19.05 12.07
N LEU A 253 -19.81 -19.18 11.88
CA LEU A 253 -19.00 -20.19 12.57
C LEU A 253 -18.58 -19.76 13.97
N ILE A 254 -18.45 -18.45 14.18
CA ILE A 254 -18.10 -17.83 15.46
C ILE A 254 -19.12 -16.75 15.81
N GLU A 255 -19.21 -16.42 17.09
CA GLU A 255 -20.05 -15.36 17.62
C GLU A 255 -19.23 -14.43 18.50
N GLU A 256 -19.64 -13.17 18.52
CA GLU A 256 -19.09 -12.14 19.37
C GLU A 256 -19.71 -12.22 20.76
N VAL A 257 -18.88 -12.10 21.79
CA VAL A 257 -19.27 -12.10 23.18
C VAL A 257 -18.63 -10.89 23.84
N GLU A 258 -19.48 -10.01 24.36
CA GLU A 258 -19.04 -8.93 25.23
C GLU A 258 -18.61 -9.49 26.57
N ASP A 259 -17.45 -9.07 27.06
CA ASP A 259 -17.00 -9.42 28.39
C ASP A 259 -17.82 -8.68 29.45
N MET A 260 -18.85 -9.36 29.96
CA MET A 260 -19.75 -8.85 31.00
C MET A 260 -19.07 -8.60 32.35
N SER A 261 -17.79 -8.96 32.50
CA SER A 261 -17.01 -8.71 33.72
C SER A 261 -16.57 -7.25 33.89
N VAL A 262 -16.63 -6.43 32.83
CA VAL A 262 -16.17 -5.04 32.85
C VAL A 262 -17.35 -4.08 32.59
N SER A 263 -17.73 -3.29 33.60
CA SER A 263 -18.90 -2.40 33.54
C SER A 263 -18.79 -1.21 32.57
N MET A 264 -17.63 -0.98 31.94
CA MET A 264 -17.38 0.08 30.97
C MET A 264 -16.31 -0.36 29.97
N GLY A 265 -16.72 -0.76 28.76
CA GLY A 265 -15.81 -1.02 27.63
C GLY A 265 -15.01 -2.31 27.72
N GLY A 266 -15.68 -3.45 27.84
CA GLY A 266 -15.04 -4.77 27.79
C GLY A 266 -14.34 -5.03 26.44
N ASP A 267 -13.26 -5.82 26.47
CA ASP A 267 -12.64 -6.34 25.25
C ASP A 267 -13.63 -7.29 24.55
N VAL A 268 -13.70 -7.19 23.23
CA VAL A 268 -14.51 -8.08 22.41
C VAL A 268 -13.86 -9.46 22.37
N LEU A 269 -14.61 -10.48 22.76
CA LEU A 269 -14.18 -11.88 22.73
C LEU A 269 -14.96 -12.65 21.67
N TYR A 270 -14.29 -13.60 21.04
CA TYR A 270 -14.89 -14.49 20.05
C TYR A 270 -14.92 -15.92 20.59
N LYS A 271 -16.05 -16.60 20.40
CA LYS A 271 -16.20 -18.03 20.67
C LYS A 271 -16.81 -18.73 19.45
N VAL A 272 -16.59 -20.04 19.34
CA VAL A 272 -17.23 -20.86 18.31
C VAL A 272 -18.71 -21.00 18.63
N VAL A 273 -19.56 -20.87 17.61
CA VAL A 273 -20.99 -21.15 17.74
C VAL A 273 -21.18 -22.65 17.87
N GLU A 274 -21.61 -23.10 19.05
CA GLU A 274 -22.07 -24.46 19.27
C GLU A 274 -23.52 -24.58 18.80
N LEU A 275 -23.74 -24.52 17.49
CA LEU A 275 -25.03 -24.89 16.90
C LEU A 275 -25.21 -26.40 17.10
N GLY A 276 -25.95 -26.77 18.16
CA GLY A 276 -26.32 -28.15 18.50
C GLY A 276 -27.15 -28.86 17.42
N VAL A 277 -27.50 -28.15 16.36
CA VAL A 277 -28.08 -28.66 15.12
C VAL A 277 -27.12 -28.24 14.02
N ARG A 278 -26.55 -29.19 13.26
CA ARG A 278 -25.80 -28.83 12.04
C ARG A 278 -26.71 -27.94 11.20
N ALA A 279 -26.38 -26.66 11.06
CA ALA A 279 -27.27 -25.66 10.45
C ALA A 279 -27.71 -26.00 9.01
N PHE A 280 -27.07 -26.99 8.37
CA PHE A 280 -27.33 -27.42 7.01
C PHE A 280 -28.20 -28.69 6.89
N GLU A 281 -28.46 -29.42 7.99
CA GLU A 281 -29.17 -30.70 7.96
C GLU A 281 -30.41 -30.64 8.85
N THR A 282 -31.44 -29.93 8.38
CA THR A 282 -32.79 -30.07 8.93
C THR A 282 -33.52 -31.18 8.17
N PRO A 283 -34.52 -31.86 8.77
CA PRO A 283 -35.36 -32.80 8.05
C PRO A 283 -35.98 -32.21 6.77
N LEU A 284 -36.20 -30.90 6.74
CA LEU A 284 -36.73 -30.19 5.58
C LEU A 284 -35.68 -29.99 4.48
N THR A 285 -34.44 -29.61 4.82
CA THR A 285 -33.34 -29.46 3.83
C THR A 285 -32.83 -30.81 3.30
N ASN A 286 -33.13 -31.91 4.01
CA ASN A 286 -32.78 -33.27 3.58
C ASN A 286 -33.78 -33.90 2.58
N ILE A 287 -34.88 -33.21 2.26
CA ILE A 287 -35.92 -33.67 1.33
C ILE A 287 -35.92 -32.71 0.12
N PRO A 288 -36.04 -33.21 -1.12
CA PRO A 288 -35.99 -32.37 -2.34
C PRO A 288 -37.01 -31.23 -2.35
N CYS A 289 -38.13 -31.37 -1.63
CA CYS A 289 -39.16 -30.35 -1.50
C CYS A 289 -38.69 -29.10 -0.73
N GLY A 290 -37.81 -29.24 0.28
CA GLY A 290 -37.39 -28.11 1.13
C GLY A 290 -36.47 -27.11 0.44
N THR A 291 -35.83 -27.52 -0.65
CA THR A 291 -34.97 -26.67 -1.50
C THR A 291 -35.50 -26.56 -2.93
N CYS A 292 -36.75 -26.95 -3.18
CA CYS A 292 -37.32 -27.00 -4.52
C CYS A 292 -37.51 -25.58 -5.08
N PRO A 293 -36.90 -25.23 -6.24
CA PRO A 293 -37.00 -23.89 -6.82
C PRO A 293 -38.39 -23.60 -7.41
N VAL A 294 -39.21 -24.63 -7.62
CA VAL A 294 -40.56 -24.54 -8.20
C VAL A 294 -41.64 -25.05 -7.24
N PHE A 295 -41.37 -25.01 -5.93
CA PHE A 295 -42.29 -25.49 -4.89
C PHE A 295 -43.69 -24.86 -5.02
N ASP A 296 -43.75 -23.54 -5.22
CA ASP A 296 -45.01 -22.80 -5.32
C ASP A 296 -45.84 -23.15 -6.57
N GLN A 297 -45.21 -23.77 -7.57
CA GLN A 297 -45.86 -24.21 -8.81
C GLN A 297 -46.26 -25.69 -8.76
N CYS A 298 -45.81 -26.42 -7.73
CA CYS A 298 -46.10 -27.83 -7.56
C CYS A 298 -47.50 -28.00 -6.97
N SER A 299 -48.38 -28.73 -7.64
CA SER A 299 -49.72 -29.02 -7.12
C SER A 299 -50.10 -30.49 -7.26
N CYS A 300 -50.92 -30.97 -6.31
CA CYS A 300 -51.40 -32.35 -6.30
C CYS A 300 -52.52 -32.61 -7.32
N SER A 301 -52.82 -31.66 -8.21
CA SER A 301 -53.84 -31.85 -9.25
C SER A 301 -53.26 -32.60 -10.45
N THR A 302 -54.01 -33.56 -10.98
CA THR A 302 -53.58 -34.42 -12.11
C THR A 302 -53.40 -33.65 -13.42
N SER A 303 -53.95 -32.43 -13.51
CA SER A 303 -53.82 -31.54 -14.67
C SER A 303 -52.66 -30.54 -14.56
N SER A 304 -51.92 -30.55 -13.44
CA SER A 304 -50.79 -29.64 -13.22
C SER A 304 -49.56 -30.12 -13.98
N ALA A 305 -48.86 -29.18 -14.64
CA ALA A 305 -47.61 -29.48 -15.33
C ALA A 305 -46.50 -29.91 -14.36
N ILE A 306 -46.53 -29.41 -13.12
CA ILE A 306 -45.60 -29.75 -12.05
C ILE A 306 -46.41 -30.39 -10.93
N SER A 307 -46.10 -31.64 -10.61
CA SER A 307 -46.82 -32.45 -9.65
C SER A 307 -45.85 -33.35 -8.86
N PRO A 308 -46.13 -33.65 -7.58
CA PRO A 308 -45.27 -34.58 -6.82
C PRO A 308 -45.20 -35.97 -7.45
N TYR A 309 -46.27 -36.41 -8.15
CA TYR A 309 -46.34 -37.73 -8.78
C TYR A 309 -45.38 -37.90 -9.96
N THR A 310 -45.02 -36.81 -10.65
CA THR A 310 -44.13 -36.81 -11.82
C THR A 310 -42.81 -36.07 -11.55
N CYS A 311 -42.51 -35.78 -10.28
CA CYS A 311 -41.37 -34.98 -9.87
C CYS A 311 -40.04 -35.75 -10.03
N PRO A 312 -39.12 -35.33 -10.91
CA PRO A 312 -37.84 -36.01 -11.09
C PRO A 312 -36.97 -35.93 -9.82
N TYR A 313 -36.97 -34.79 -9.13
CA TYR A 313 -36.20 -34.62 -7.89
C TYR A 313 -36.62 -35.58 -6.78
N PHE A 314 -37.91 -35.96 -6.73
CA PHE A 314 -38.41 -36.89 -5.73
C PHE A 314 -38.10 -38.34 -6.11
N THR A 315 -38.21 -38.69 -7.40
CA THR A 315 -37.80 -40.01 -7.92
C THR A 315 -36.32 -40.26 -7.69
N ASP A 316 -35.46 -39.33 -8.13
CA ASP A 316 -34.00 -39.43 -7.97
C ASP A 316 -33.60 -39.55 -6.49
N TRP A 317 -34.28 -38.81 -5.60
CA TRP A 317 -34.04 -38.88 -4.16
C TRP A 317 -34.47 -40.22 -3.55
N MET A 318 -35.59 -40.80 -4.00
CA MET A 318 -36.02 -42.13 -3.56
C MET A 318 -35.09 -43.24 -4.03
N GLU A 319 -34.39 -43.07 -5.15
CA GLU A 319 -33.41 -44.05 -5.65
C GLU A 319 -32.08 -44.07 -4.86
N LEU A 320 -31.83 -43.05 -4.03
CA LEU A 320 -30.64 -42.98 -3.17
C LEU A 320 -30.75 -43.79 -1.87
N PHE A 321 -31.93 -44.36 -1.57
CA PHE A 321 -32.23 -45.14 -0.37
C PHE A 321 -32.80 -46.52 -0.73
#